data_AF-A0A972ZPC5-F1
#
_entry.id   AF-A0A972ZPC5-F1
#
_cell.length_a   1.000
_cell.length_b   1.000
_cell.length_c   1.000
_cell.angle_alpha   90.00
_cell.angle_beta   90.00
_cell.angle_gamma   90.00
#
_symmetry.space_group_name_H-M   'P 1'
#
loop_
_entity.id
_entity.type
_entity.pdbx_description
1 polymer ?
#
loop_
_entity_poly.entity_id
_entity_poly.type
_entity_poly.pdbx_seq_one_letter_code
_entity_poly.pdbx_strand_id
1 'polypeptide(L)'
;MNDLGYTTSILSWQIILSSINMLKNFKSKTREIDLNLDSISCCILNTTVIEAFSNEISSLTHAFIENYEIEKLAKYKIAQIGVDISTCKEIEKIRNSDKESFYERYKGLLKHFNISDSRILDNLCKLRDVRNDCVHFRQCDMTIMEIDNTIKLYQKPLEIFNHIKSIKVNGWPIIASDSGSSSPWHLRISTNAFAIWSIIVVLDAIIYFLDKIPQGTYRDFIVKYYQKSKESNVFEYSKYEIKELQKSIFNVKD
;
A
#
# COMPACT_ATOMS: atom_id res chain seq x y z
N MET A 1 -18.69 -10.06 24.56
CA MET A 1 -18.81 -9.51 23.18
C MET A 1 -18.31 -8.08 23.22
N ASN A 2 -17.05 -7.86 22.83
CA ASN A 2 -16.43 -6.53 22.80
C ASN A 2 -16.52 -5.94 21.39
N ASP A 3 -17.65 -5.36 21.03
CA ASP A 3 -17.91 -4.75 19.70
C ASP A 3 -17.04 -3.51 19.39
N LEU A 4 -16.22 -3.02 20.33
CA LEU A 4 -15.41 -1.80 20.14
C LEU A 4 -14.09 -2.00 19.37
N GLY A 5 -13.61 -3.23 19.18
CA GLY A 5 -12.38 -3.49 18.41
C GLY A 5 -12.58 -3.66 16.90
N TYR A 6 -13.83 -3.74 16.43
CA TYR A 6 -14.18 -4.27 15.11
C TYR A 6 -14.34 -3.22 14.01
N THR A 7 -14.28 -1.92 14.33
CA THR A 7 -14.48 -0.83 13.37
C THR A 7 -13.30 -0.64 12.41
N THR A 8 -12.10 -1.12 12.76
CA THR A 8 -10.92 -1.02 11.87
C THR A 8 -10.99 -2.02 10.72
N SER A 9 -11.59 -3.20 10.93
CA SER A 9 -11.60 -4.36 10.00
C SER A 9 -12.24 -4.13 8.62
N ILE A 10 -12.90 -2.99 8.38
CA ILE A 10 -13.58 -2.69 7.12
C ILE A 10 -12.78 -1.67 6.29
N LEU A 11 -11.86 -0.92 6.89
CA LEU A 11 -11.21 0.21 6.21
C LEU A 11 -10.25 -0.26 5.12
N SER A 12 -9.29 -1.14 5.40
CA SER A 12 -8.37 -1.61 4.36
C SER A 12 -9.10 -2.31 3.22
N TRP A 13 -10.14 -3.10 3.54
CA TRP A 13 -10.90 -3.84 2.54
C TRP A 13 -11.81 -2.97 1.68
N GLN A 14 -12.52 -2.01 2.28
CA GLN A 14 -13.28 -1.01 1.51
C GLN A 14 -12.34 -0.16 0.66
N ILE A 15 -11.12 0.12 1.14
CA ILE A 15 -10.15 0.85 0.34
C ILE A 15 -9.57 -0.03 -0.78
N ILE A 16 -9.36 -1.33 -0.58
CA ILE A 16 -9.00 -2.27 -1.66
C ILE A 16 -10.09 -2.29 -2.74
N LEU A 17 -11.36 -2.39 -2.36
CA LEU A 17 -12.48 -2.38 -3.30
C LEU A 17 -12.64 -1.02 -4.00
N SER A 18 -12.53 0.07 -3.25
CA SER A 18 -12.57 1.44 -3.80
C SER A 18 -11.42 1.66 -4.78
N SER A 19 -10.22 1.24 -4.41
CA SER A 19 -9.01 1.28 -5.24
C SER A 19 -9.15 0.48 -6.53
N ILE A 20 -9.69 -0.74 -6.47
CA ILE A 20 -9.98 -1.56 -7.66
C ILE A 20 -10.99 -0.85 -8.57
N ASN A 21 -12.06 -0.28 -8.01
CA ASN A 21 -13.06 0.46 -8.79
C ASN A 21 -12.45 1.72 -9.41
N MET A 22 -11.61 2.44 -8.67
CA MET A 22 -10.92 3.63 -9.15
C MET A 22 -9.93 3.28 -10.27
N LEU A 23 -9.18 2.17 -10.14
CA LEU A 23 -8.33 1.62 -11.18
C LEU A 23 -9.11 1.26 -12.44
N LYS A 24 -10.29 0.63 -12.30
CA LYS A 24 -11.18 0.32 -13.43
C LYS A 24 -11.61 1.59 -14.18
N ASN A 25 -11.84 2.69 -13.45
CA ASN A 25 -12.19 4.00 -14.03
C ASN A 25 -10.99 4.72 -14.67
N PHE A 26 -9.80 4.62 -14.10
CA PHE A 26 -8.59 5.28 -14.61
C PHE A 26 -7.90 4.54 -15.75
N LYS A 27 -8.13 3.23 -15.89
CA LYS A 27 -7.49 2.41 -16.94
C LYS A 27 -7.71 2.99 -18.34
N SER A 28 -8.92 3.48 -18.64
CA SER A 28 -9.25 4.12 -19.93
C SER A 28 -8.66 5.54 -20.09
N LYS A 29 -8.26 6.18 -18.98
CA LYS A 29 -7.77 7.57 -18.91
C LYS A 29 -6.29 7.70 -18.58
N THR A 30 -5.52 6.62 -18.70
CA THR A 30 -4.09 6.59 -18.30
C THR A 30 -3.24 7.72 -18.93
N ARG A 31 -3.67 8.24 -20.09
CA ARG A 31 -2.97 9.30 -20.84
C ARG A 31 -3.27 10.73 -20.39
N GLU A 32 -4.33 10.92 -19.61
CA GLU A 32 -4.79 12.25 -19.21
C GLU A 32 -3.92 12.79 -18.05
N ILE A 33 -3.51 14.05 -18.16
CA ILE A 33 -2.94 14.79 -17.03
C ILE A 33 -4.08 15.04 -16.05
N ASP A 34 -3.86 14.67 -14.80
CA ASP A 34 -4.83 14.84 -13.74
C ASP A 34 -4.77 16.28 -13.23
N LEU A 35 -5.58 17.14 -13.85
CA LEU A 35 -5.69 18.55 -13.50
C LEU A 35 -6.35 18.78 -12.13
N ASN A 36 -6.98 17.76 -11.55
CA ASN A 36 -7.60 17.83 -10.24
C ASN A 36 -6.62 17.51 -9.09
N LEU A 37 -5.39 17.10 -9.42
CA LEU A 37 -4.36 16.68 -8.45
C LEU A 37 -4.78 15.47 -7.60
N ASP A 38 -5.74 14.66 -8.07
CA ASP A 38 -6.23 13.45 -7.40
C ASP A 38 -5.09 12.46 -7.14
N SER A 39 -4.04 12.49 -7.96
CA SER A 39 -2.84 11.66 -7.86
C SER A 39 -2.05 11.85 -6.56
N ILE A 40 -1.95 13.09 -6.04
CA ILE A 40 -1.26 13.38 -4.77
C ILE A 40 -2.11 12.87 -3.60
N SER A 41 -3.41 13.19 -3.63
CA SER A 41 -4.39 12.68 -2.66
C SER A 41 -4.41 11.16 -2.64
N CYS A 42 -4.33 10.52 -3.82
CA CYS A 42 -4.26 9.07 -3.98
C CYS A 42 -3.01 8.49 -3.33
N CYS A 43 -1.83 9.09 -3.55
CA CYS A 43 -0.60 8.67 -2.87
C CYS A 43 -0.74 8.74 -1.34
N ILE A 44 -1.23 9.86 -0.80
CA ILE A 44 -1.41 10.03 0.64
C ILE A 44 -2.39 8.98 1.18
N LEU A 45 -3.57 8.86 0.58
CA LEU A 45 -4.59 7.88 0.99
C LEU A 45 -4.03 6.45 0.96
N ASN A 46 -3.33 6.07 -0.11
CA ASN A 46 -2.73 4.75 -0.26
C ASN A 46 -1.66 4.46 0.80
N THR A 47 -0.84 5.44 1.20
CA THR A 47 0.09 5.23 2.33
C THR A 47 -0.63 4.99 3.66
N THR A 48 -1.74 5.70 3.90
CA THR A 48 -2.59 5.49 5.08
C THR A 48 -3.24 4.10 5.08
N VAL A 49 -3.53 3.53 3.91
CA VAL A 49 -4.07 2.16 3.79
C VAL A 49 -3.11 1.11 4.33
N ILE A 50 -1.82 1.20 4.00
CA ILE A 50 -0.82 0.25 4.49
C ILE A 50 -0.67 0.33 6.01
N GLU A 51 -0.76 1.55 6.55
CA GLU A 51 -0.76 1.76 8.00
C GLU A 51 -1.98 1.12 8.65
N ALA A 52 -3.18 1.41 8.12
CA ALA A 52 -4.43 0.83 8.59
C ALA A 52 -4.41 -0.71 8.52
N PHE A 53 -3.94 -1.26 7.40
CA PHE A 53 -3.77 -2.69 7.21
C PHE A 53 -2.84 -3.32 8.27
N SER A 54 -1.69 -2.70 8.54
CA SER A 54 -0.75 -3.21 9.56
C SER A 54 -1.39 -3.22 10.97
N ASN A 55 -2.18 -2.19 11.28
CA ASN A 55 -2.91 -2.09 12.55
C ASN A 55 -4.07 -3.10 12.64
N GLU A 56 -4.76 -3.35 11.53
CA GLU A 56 -5.80 -4.38 11.43
C GLU A 56 -5.21 -5.77 11.67
N ILE A 57 -4.09 -6.12 11.03
CA ILE A 57 -3.43 -7.41 11.26
C ILE A 57 -3.03 -7.55 12.73
N SER A 58 -2.48 -6.50 13.34
CA SER A 58 -2.15 -6.49 14.77
C SER A 58 -3.38 -6.75 15.65
N SER A 59 -4.52 -6.12 15.34
CA SER A 59 -5.77 -6.26 16.09
C SER A 59 -6.42 -7.63 15.89
N LEU A 60 -6.41 -8.15 14.67
CA LEU A 60 -6.89 -9.50 14.36
C LEU A 60 -6.01 -10.56 15.04
N THR A 61 -4.70 -10.34 15.12
CA THR A 61 -3.79 -11.24 15.83
C THR A 61 -4.11 -11.31 17.32
N HIS A 62 -4.37 -10.15 17.93
CA HIS A 62 -4.80 -10.08 19.33
C HIS A 62 -6.10 -10.86 19.56
N ALA A 63 -7.12 -10.64 18.73
CA ALA A 63 -8.38 -11.37 18.80
C ALA A 63 -8.20 -12.88 18.58
N PHE A 64 -7.30 -13.28 17.67
CA PHE A 64 -6.96 -14.69 17.46
C PHE A 64 -6.35 -15.30 18.72
N ILE A 65 -5.41 -14.62 19.38
CA ILE A 65 -4.78 -15.10 20.62
C ILE A 65 -5.84 -15.27 21.72
N GLU A 66 -6.71 -14.27 21.94
CA GLU A 66 -7.78 -14.35 22.94
C GLU A 66 -8.72 -15.53 22.69
N ASN A 67 -9.17 -15.72 21.44
CA ASN A 67 -10.02 -16.84 21.05
C ASN A 67 -9.29 -18.19 21.20
N TYR A 68 -8.01 -18.26 20.84
CA TYR A 68 -7.21 -19.48 20.93
C TYR A 68 -6.93 -19.87 22.38
N GLU A 69 -6.68 -18.92 23.28
CA GLU A 69 -6.52 -19.20 24.71
C GLU A 69 -7.82 -19.75 25.32
N ILE A 70 -8.99 -19.26 24.88
CA ILE A 70 -10.29 -19.79 25.27
C ILE A 70 -10.51 -21.22 24.73
N GLU A 71 -10.20 -21.49 23.47
CA GLU A 71 -10.34 -22.83 22.86
C GLU A 71 -9.38 -23.86 23.47
N LYS A 72 -8.15 -23.45 23.82
CA LYS A 72 -7.16 -24.30 24.50
C LYS A 72 -7.64 -24.74 25.89
N LEU A 73 -8.42 -23.91 26.57
CA LEU A 73 -9.10 -24.25 27.83
C LEU A 73 -10.31 -25.19 27.60
N ALA A 74 -10.88 -25.23 26.39
CA ALA A 74 -12.17 -25.87 26.10
C ALA A 74 -12.12 -27.30 25.52
N LYS A 75 -10.95 -27.91 25.31
CA LYS A 75 -10.66 -29.31 24.83
C LYS A 75 -10.27 -29.43 23.35
N TYR A 76 -9.10 -30.06 23.15
CA TYR A 76 -8.70 -30.93 22.04
C TYR A 76 -9.28 -30.62 20.64
N LYS A 77 -8.60 -29.74 19.91
CA LYS A 77 -8.35 -29.83 18.45
C LYS A 77 -7.15 -28.95 18.15
N ILE A 78 -5.93 -29.49 18.33
CA ILE A 78 -4.71 -28.78 17.92
C ILE A 78 -4.64 -28.90 16.39
N ALA A 79 -5.43 -28.07 15.71
CA ALA A 79 -5.12 -27.73 14.34
C ALA A 79 -3.82 -26.92 14.36
N GLN A 80 -2.93 -27.18 13.41
CA GLN A 80 -1.64 -26.50 13.34
C GLN A 80 -1.89 -25.00 13.15
N ILE A 81 -1.46 -24.18 14.12
CA ILE A 81 -1.64 -22.72 14.09
C ILE A 81 -0.97 -22.12 12.85
N GLY A 82 0.11 -22.76 12.38
CA GLY A 82 0.92 -22.31 11.25
C GLY A 82 1.98 -21.28 11.65
N VAL A 83 1.77 -20.56 12.75
CA VAL A 83 2.64 -19.50 13.28
C VAL A 83 2.85 -19.72 14.78
N ASP A 84 4.07 -19.51 15.26
CA ASP A 84 4.40 -19.62 16.67
C ASP A 84 3.67 -18.55 17.50
N ILE A 85 3.15 -18.93 18.67
CA ILE A 85 2.39 -18.03 19.56
C ILE A 85 3.25 -16.83 19.99
N SER A 86 4.56 -17.02 20.18
CA SER A 86 5.50 -15.93 20.47
C SER A 86 5.52 -14.88 19.35
N THR A 87 5.50 -15.31 18.09
CA THR A 87 5.41 -14.42 16.92
C THR A 87 4.10 -13.64 16.92
N CYS A 88 2.97 -14.29 17.21
CA CYS A 88 1.67 -13.61 17.33
C CYS A 88 1.68 -12.53 18.43
N LYS A 89 2.31 -12.83 19.59
CA LYS A 89 2.45 -11.89 20.71
C LYS A 89 3.32 -10.67 20.38
N GLU A 90 4.26 -10.80 19.43
CA GLU A 90 5.01 -9.64 18.95
C GLU A 90 4.20 -8.82 17.93
N ILE A 91 3.44 -9.49 17.05
CA ILE A 91 2.59 -8.82 16.06
C ILE A 91 1.46 -8.00 16.72
N GLU A 92 0.84 -8.49 17.81
CA GLU A 92 -0.21 -7.72 18.52
C GLU A 92 0.32 -6.42 19.16
N LYS A 93 1.63 -6.30 19.37
CA LYS A 93 2.26 -5.10 19.94
C LYS A 93 2.45 -3.99 18.90
N ILE A 94 2.41 -4.31 17.61
CA ILE A 94 2.62 -3.33 16.52
C ILE A 94 1.66 -2.14 16.64
N ARG A 95 0.39 -2.36 17.00
CA ARG A 95 -0.59 -1.28 17.19
C ARG A 95 -0.22 -0.26 18.28
N ASN A 96 0.58 -0.67 19.26
CA ASN A 96 1.00 0.16 20.40
C ASN A 96 2.36 0.84 20.17
N SER A 97 2.95 0.71 18.97
CA SER A 97 4.21 1.37 18.64
C SER A 97 3.98 2.84 18.28
N ASP A 98 4.44 3.75 19.14
CA ASP A 98 4.31 5.20 18.97
C ASP A 98 5.30 5.80 17.95
N LYS A 99 6.20 5.01 17.37
CA LYS A 99 7.42 5.54 16.71
C LYS A 99 7.64 5.16 15.25
N GLU A 100 6.72 4.44 14.62
CA GLU A 100 6.99 3.86 13.30
C GLU A 100 6.08 4.40 12.20
N SER A 101 6.70 4.86 11.11
CA SER A 101 6.01 5.19 9.84
C SER A 101 5.30 3.97 9.26
N PHE A 102 4.33 4.18 8.36
CA PHE A 102 3.60 3.08 7.69
C PHE A 102 4.54 2.02 7.08
N TYR A 103 5.67 2.45 6.52
CA TYR A 103 6.68 1.59 5.92
C TYR A 103 7.37 0.72 6.97
N GLU A 104 7.78 1.31 8.10
CA GLU A 104 8.45 0.56 9.17
C GLU A 104 7.49 -0.43 9.84
N ARG A 105 6.22 -0.06 10.04
CA ARG A 105 5.19 -0.99 10.55
C ARG A 105 5.01 -2.19 9.61
N TYR A 106 4.87 -1.96 8.31
CA TYR A 106 4.71 -3.03 7.33
C TYR A 106 5.98 -3.91 7.22
N LYS A 107 7.17 -3.29 7.25
CA LYS A 107 8.45 -4.01 7.25
C LYS A 107 8.63 -4.86 8.51
N GLY A 108 8.28 -4.33 9.68
CA GLY A 108 8.26 -5.07 10.95
C GLY A 108 7.32 -6.26 10.87
N LEU A 109 6.12 -6.05 10.32
CA LEU A 109 5.14 -7.11 10.09
C LEU A 109 5.73 -8.24 9.23
N LEU A 110 6.34 -7.93 8.07
CA LEU A 110 6.99 -8.94 7.22
C LEU A 110 8.13 -9.68 7.93
N LYS A 111 8.93 -8.95 8.72
CA LYS A 111 10.05 -9.52 9.50
C LYS A 111 9.57 -10.59 10.48
N HIS A 112 8.42 -10.40 11.14
CA HIS A 112 7.87 -11.38 12.08
C HIS A 112 7.51 -12.71 11.42
N PHE A 113 7.19 -12.72 10.13
CA PHE A 113 6.90 -13.93 9.37
C PHE A 113 8.12 -14.47 8.60
N ASN A 114 9.32 -13.93 8.82
CA ASN A 114 10.53 -14.23 8.04
C ASN A 114 10.32 -14.04 6.53
N ILE A 115 9.50 -13.06 6.14
CA ILE A 115 9.22 -12.76 4.75
C ILE A 115 10.19 -11.68 4.27
N SER A 116 11.03 -12.01 3.29
CA SER A 116 11.99 -11.08 2.69
C SER A 116 11.74 -10.94 1.19
N ASP A 117 11.00 -9.92 0.77
CA ASP A 117 10.92 -9.51 -0.63
C ASP A 117 11.37 -8.06 -0.77
N SER A 118 12.51 -7.92 -1.44
CA SER A 118 13.15 -6.62 -1.65
C SER A 118 12.36 -5.72 -2.61
N ARG A 119 11.58 -6.28 -3.54
CA ARG A 119 10.89 -5.49 -4.58
C ARG A 119 9.67 -4.76 -4.02
N ILE A 120 8.87 -5.41 -3.20
CA ILE A 120 7.69 -4.79 -2.58
C ILE A 120 8.12 -3.72 -1.59
N LEU A 121 9.14 -4.03 -0.77
CA LEU A 121 9.71 -3.07 0.16
C LEU A 121 10.36 -1.89 -0.57
N ASP A 122 11.05 -2.10 -1.69
CA ASP A 122 11.62 -1.02 -2.50
C ASP A 122 10.53 -0.11 -3.09
N ASN A 123 9.45 -0.67 -3.64
CA ASN A 123 8.33 0.10 -4.15
C ASN A 123 7.59 0.90 -3.05
N LEU A 124 7.36 0.29 -1.88
CA LEU A 124 6.77 0.98 -0.74
C LEU A 124 7.70 2.07 -0.19
N CYS A 125 9.01 1.84 -0.17
CA CYS A 125 10.00 2.86 0.20
C CYS A 125 9.91 4.05 -0.75
N LYS A 126 9.86 3.80 -2.07
CA LYS A 126 9.70 4.87 -3.06
C LYS A 126 8.40 5.65 -2.87
N LEU A 127 7.29 4.96 -2.62
CA LEU A 127 5.99 5.59 -2.37
C LEU A 127 6.00 6.42 -1.07
N ARG A 128 6.66 5.93 -0.01
CA ARG A 128 6.89 6.67 1.24
C ARG A 128 7.66 7.96 0.99
N ASP A 129 8.74 7.88 0.21
CA ASP A 129 9.61 9.02 -0.05
C ASP A 129 8.85 10.10 -0.83
N VAL A 130 8.10 9.72 -1.89
CA VAL A 130 7.23 10.68 -2.58
C VAL A 130 6.20 11.30 -1.63
N ARG A 131 5.54 10.50 -0.78
CA ARG A 131 4.58 11.02 0.20
C ARG A 131 5.22 12.01 1.15
N ASN A 132 6.39 11.68 1.70
CA ASN A 132 7.11 12.56 2.63
C ASN A 132 7.46 13.88 1.95
N ASP A 133 7.94 13.80 0.72
CA ASP A 133 8.27 14.97 -0.06
C ASP A 133 7.02 15.83 -0.37
N CYS A 134 5.84 15.20 -0.57
CA CYS A 134 4.57 15.91 -0.75
C CYS A 134 4.07 16.62 0.52
N VAL A 135 4.29 16.06 1.70
CA VAL A 135 3.75 16.60 2.96
C VAL A 135 4.71 17.56 3.67
N HIS A 136 5.99 17.58 3.31
CA HIS A 136 6.99 18.48 3.87
C HIS A 136 7.13 19.74 3.00
N PHE A 137 6.37 20.78 3.35
CA PHE A 137 6.30 22.07 2.63
C PHE A 137 7.65 22.68 2.20
N ARG A 138 8.73 22.49 2.99
CA ARG A 138 10.08 22.96 2.63
C ARG A 138 10.61 22.41 1.30
N GLN A 139 10.14 21.23 0.89
CA GLN A 139 10.51 20.64 -0.39
C GLN A 139 9.61 21.08 -1.54
N CYS A 140 8.50 21.74 -1.23
CA CYS A 140 7.60 22.38 -2.18
C CYS A 140 7.98 23.85 -2.43
N ASP A 141 8.98 24.39 -1.72
CA ASP A 141 9.47 25.75 -1.91
C ASP A 141 10.08 25.93 -3.32
N MET A 142 9.77 27.07 -3.94
CA MET A 142 10.37 27.51 -5.20
C MET A 142 11.34 28.64 -4.90
N THR A 143 12.57 28.49 -5.37
CA THR A 143 13.59 29.54 -5.32
C THR A 143 13.44 30.48 -6.50
N ILE A 144 13.61 31.78 -6.28
CA ILE A 144 13.67 32.78 -7.35
C ILE A 144 15.12 32.85 -7.83
N MET A 145 15.34 32.61 -9.12
CA MET A 145 16.67 32.67 -9.74
C MET A 145 16.66 33.59 -10.95
N GLU A 146 17.74 34.33 -11.17
CA GLU A 146 17.97 35.07 -12.40
C GLU A 146 18.82 34.20 -13.34
N ILE A 147 18.29 33.91 -14.54
CA ILE A 147 18.97 33.16 -15.59
C ILE A 147 18.80 33.93 -16.88
N ASP A 148 19.90 34.35 -17.51
CA ASP A 148 19.91 35.13 -18.76
C ASP A 148 19.05 36.41 -18.68
N ASN A 149 19.24 37.22 -17.63
CA ASN A 149 18.47 38.44 -17.33
C ASN A 149 16.95 38.22 -17.21
N THR A 150 16.51 36.98 -16.99
CA THR A 150 15.10 36.62 -16.79
C THR A 150 14.91 36.02 -15.41
N ILE A 151 13.98 36.57 -14.64
CA ILE A 151 13.57 35.99 -13.36
C ILE A 151 12.77 34.72 -13.64
N LYS A 152 13.26 33.60 -13.11
CA LYS A 152 12.62 32.28 -13.21
C LYS A 152 12.39 31.71 -11.81
N LEU A 153 11.24 31.05 -11.64
CA LEU A 153 11.00 30.19 -10.50
C LEU A 153 11.67 28.85 -10.76
N TYR A 154 12.52 28.43 -9.83
CA TYR A 154 13.24 27.17 -9.89
C TYR A 154 12.93 26.33 -8.66
N GLN A 155 12.65 25.06 -8.89
CA GLN A 155 12.54 24.07 -7.84
C GLN A 155 13.52 22.94 -8.14
N LYS A 156 14.37 22.62 -7.15
CA LYS A 156 15.31 21.52 -7.30
C LYS A 156 14.52 20.21 -7.44
N PRO A 157 14.81 19.36 -8.45
CA PRO A 157 14.17 18.06 -8.58
C PRO A 157 14.55 17.18 -7.39
N LEU A 158 13.55 16.50 -6.83
CA LEU A 158 13.72 15.58 -5.72
C LEU A 158 14.51 14.35 -6.14
N GLU A 159 15.32 13.78 -5.23
CA GLU A 159 16.11 12.58 -5.52
C GLU A 159 15.22 11.40 -5.89
N ILE A 160 14.04 11.28 -5.25
CA ILE A 160 13.08 10.21 -5.53
C ILE A 160 12.66 10.14 -7.00
N PHE A 161 12.63 11.28 -7.70
CA PHE A 161 12.28 11.33 -9.13
C PHE A 161 13.26 10.53 -9.98
N ASN A 162 14.55 10.53 -9.62
CA ASN A 162 15.53 9.73 -10.34
C ASN A 162 15.29 8.23 -10.21
N HIS A 163 14.68 7.80 -9.10
CA HIS A 163 14.38 6.40 -8.81
C HIS A 163 13.06 5.92 -9.44
N ILE A 164 12.12 6.83 -9.73
CA ILE A 164 10.80 6.47 -10.25
C ILE A 164 10.55 6.91 -11.70
N LYS A 165 11.41 7.75 -12.30
CA LYS A 165 11.27 8.25 -13.69
C LYS A 165 11.22 7.17 -14.77
N SER A 166 11.78 5.98 -14.52
CA SER A 166 11.77 4.86 -15.45
C SER A 166 10.49 4.04 -15.38
N ILE A 167 9.67 4.22 -14.35
CA ILE A 167 8.44 3.46 -14.14
C ILE A 167 7.38 3.93 -15.13
N LYS A 168 6.72 2.96 -15.76
CA LYS A 168 5.66 3.18 -16.73
C LYS A 168 4.43 2.35 -16.39
N VAL A 169 3.26 2.91 -16.64
CA VAL A 169 1.94 2.29 -16.53
C VAL A 169 1.27 2.39 -17.90
N ASN A 170 0.91 1.28 -18.52
CA ASN A 170 0.43 1.19 -19.92
C ASN A 170 1.38 1.86 -20.94
N GLY A 171 2.69 1.81 -20.68
CA GLY A 171 3.70 2.49 -21.49
C GLY A 171 3.83 4.00 -21.24
N TRP A 172 3.00 4.59 -20.36
CA TRP A 172 3.03 6.00 -19.98
C TRP A 172 3.89 6.20 -18.74
N PRO A 173 4.79 7.18 -18.73
CA PRO A 173 5.61 7.46 -17.57
C PRO A 173 4.76 7.99 -16.42
N ILE A 174 5.06 7.57 -15.20
CA ILE A 174 4.35 8.07 -14.00
C ILE A 174 4.76 9.50 -13.63
N ILE A 175 5.92 9.96 -14.12
CA ILE A 175 6.33 11.36 -14.07
C ILE A 175 6.16 11.95 -15.47
N ALA A 176 5.41 13.04 -15.58
CA ALA A 176 5.28 13.79 -16.82
C ALA A 176 6.63 14.32 -17.30
N SER A 177 6.87 14.24 -18.60
CA SER A 177 8.01 14.86 -19.25
C SER A 177 8.00 16.37 -19.02
N ASP A 178 9.19 16.94 -18.84
CA ASP A 178 9.38 18.37 -18.66
C ASP A 178 8.97 19.09 -19.95
N SER A 179 7.76 19.65 -20.01
CA SER A 179 7.29 20.45 -21.15
C SER A 179 7.95 21.84 -21.20
N GLY A 180 8.89 22.09 -20.29
CA GLY A 180 9.66 23.31 -20.11
C GLY A 180 10.08 23.34 -18.66
N SER A 181 11.38 23.55 -18.41
CA SER A 181 12.15 23.46 -17.15
C SER A 181 11.67 24.32 -15.96
N SER A 182 10.38 24.61 -15.87
CA SER A 182 9.72 25.49 -14.91
C SER A 182 8.51 24.85 -14.20
N SER A 183 8.08 23.64 -14.58
CA SER A 183 6.93 23.02 -13.93
C SER A 183 7.32 22.47 -12.55
N PRO A 184 6.65 22.88 -11.45
CA PRO A 184 6.89 22.34 -10.12
C PRO A 184 6.77 20.81 -10.08
N TRP A 185 7.60 20.16 -9.27
CA TRP A 185 7.71 18.70 -9.30
C TRP A 185 6.39 18.01 -8.94
N HIS A 186 5.61 18.59 -8.01
CA HIS A 186 4.33 18.04 -7.57
C HIS A 186 3.31 17.99 -8.72
N LEU A 187 3.33 18.93 -9.67
CA LEU A 187 2.49 18.88 -10.87
C LEU A 187 2.93 17.77 -11.84
N ARG A 188 4.21 17.41 -11.82
CA ARG A 188 4.75 16.38 -12.71
C ARG A 188 4.35 14.96 -12.30
N ILE A 189 3.99 14.75 -11.03
CA ILE A 189 3.43 13.47 -10.54
C ILE A 189 1.90 13.45 -10.56
N SER A 190 1.25 14.56 -10.97
CA SER A 190 -0.20 14.64 -11.16
C SER A 190 -0.64 13.97 -12.47
N THR A 191 -0.31 12.70 -12.61
CA THR A 191 -0.70 11.87 -13.75
C THR A 191 -1.56 10.70 -13.29
N ASN A 192 -2.57 10.34 -14.08
CA ASN A 192 -3.36 9.13 -13.83
C ASN A 192 -2.46 7.88 -13.74
N ALA A 193 -1.35 7.85 -14.47
CA ALA A 193 -0.34 6.80 -14.39
C ALA A 193 0.30 6.69 -12.99
N PHE A 194 0.61 7.82 -12.33
CA PHE A 194 1.11 7.83 -10.97
C PHE A 194 0.07 7.37 -9.96
N ALA A 195 -1.17 7.84 -10.08
CA ALA A 195 -2.28 7.38 -9.24
C ALA A 195 -2.43 5.85 -9.33
N ILE A 196 -2.52 5.31 -10.56
CA ILE A 196 -2.58 3.87 -10.82
C ILE A 196 -1.40 3.13 -10.19
N TRP A 197 -0.17 3.60 -10.40
CA TRP A 197 1.04 2.98 -9.83
C TRP A 197 0.98 2.92 -8.31
N SER A 198 0.60 4.02 -7.64
CA SER A 198 0.53 4.09 -6.17
C SER A 198 -0.46 3.07 -5.60
N ILE A 199 -1.60 2.90 -6.26
CA ILE A 199 -2.62 1.92 -5.86
C ILE A 199 -2.07 0.50 -6.01
N ILE A 200 -1.44 0.20 -7.15
CA ILE A 200 -0.90 -1.13 -7.42
C ILE A 200 0.17 -1.51 -6.39
N VAL A 201 1.08 -0.59 -6.04
CA VAL A 201 2.11 -0.83 -5.03
C VAL A 201 1.51 -1.26 -3.70
N VAL A 202 0.42 -0.61 -3.27
CA VAL A 202 -0.28 -0.94 -2.03
C VAL A 202 -1.03 -2.26 -2.11
N LEU A 203 -1.72 -2.51 -3.22
CA LEU A 203 -2.41 -3.78 -3.45
C LEU A 203 -1.45 -4.96 -3.47
N ASP A 204 -0.30 -4.80 -4.12
CA ASP A 204 0.78 -5.81 -4.14
C ASP A 204 1.28 -6.11 -2.75
N ALA A 205 1.54 -5.09 -1.94
CA ALA A 205 1.99 -5.26 -0.57
C ALA A 205 0.98 -6.05 0.28
N ILE A 206 -0.31 -5.74 0.18
CA ILE A 206 -1.35 -6.44 0.93
C ILE A 206 -1.49 -7.89 0.47
N ILE A 207 -1.62 -8.11 -0.84
CA ILE A 207 -1.75 -9.46 -1.41
C ILE A 207 -0.55 -10.30 -1.03
N TYR A 208 0.64 -9.76 -1.20
CA TYR A 208 1.88 -10.46 -0.91
C TYR A 208 1.95 -10.89 0.55
N PHE A 209 1.59 -10.00 1.49
CA PHE A 209 1.54 -10.35 2.90
C PHE A 209 0.60 -11.54 3.13
N LEU A 210 -0.65 -11.44 2.68
CA LEU A 210 -1.67 -12.47 2.88
C LEU A 210 -1.31 -13.82 2.23
N ASP A 211 -0.61 -13.78 1.08
CA ASP A 211 -0.09 -14.96 0.39
C ASP A 211 1.05 -15.65 1.16
N LYS A 212 1.82 -14.88 1.91
CA LYS A 212 3.04 -15.36 2.58
C LYS A 212 2.84 -15.72 4.05
N ILE A 213 1.66 -15.46 4.61
CA ILE A 213 1.32 -16.01 5.94
C ILE A 213 1.44 -17.55 5.86
N PRO A 214 2.15 -18.21 6.79
CA PRO A 214 2.23 -19.67 6.86
C PRO A 214 0.84 -20.33 6.91
N GLN A 215 0.70 -21.47 6.24
CA GLN A 215 -0.56 -22.24 6.26
C GLN A 215 -0.90 -22.69 7.68
N GLY A 216 -2.16 -22.53 8.07
CA GLY A 216 -2.65 -22.93 9.39
C GLY A 216 -3.87 -22.12 9.80
N THR A 217 -4.39 -22.41 10.99
CA THR A 217 -5.62 -21.76 11.49
C THR A 217 -5.47 -20.26 11.66
N TYR A 218 -4.27 -19.75 11.91
CA TYR A 218 -4.02 -18.31 11.95
C TYR A 218 -4.26 -17.66 10.58
N ARG A 219 -3.68 -18.22 9.50
CA ARG A 219 -3.92 -17.72 8.14
C ARG A 219 -5.39 -17.80 7.77
N ASP A 220 -6.03 -18.92 8.08
CA ASP A 220 -7.45 -19.11 7.78
C ASP A 220 -8.32 -18.08 8.52
N PHE A 221 -7.99 -17.79 9.78
CA PHE A 221 -8.64 -16.73 10.56
C PHE A 221 -8.48 -15.38 9.86
N ILE A 222 -7.24 -14.94 9.59
CA ILE A 222 -6.97 -13.64 8.95
C ILE A 222 -7.65 -13.55 7.57
N VAL A 223 -7.47 -14.55 6.70
CA VAL A 223 -8.02 -14.53 5.33
C VAL A 223 -9.55 -14.54 5.34
N LYS A 224 -10.18 -15.26 6.27
CA LYS A 224 -11.64 -15.28 6.40
C LYS A 224 -12.22 -13.89 6.69
N TYR A 225 -11.50 -13.02 7.40
CA TYR A 225 -11.95 -11.63 7.60
C TYR A 225 -11.97 -10.80 6.31
N TYR A 226 -11.22 -11.21 5.29
CA TYR A 226 -11.20 -10.57 3.98
C TYR A 226 -12.15 -11.25 2.96
N GLN A 227 -13.00 -12.21 3.39
CA GLN A 227 -14.02 -12.85 2.53
C GLN A 227 -15.37 -12.11 2.61
N LYS A 228 -15.93 -11.72 1.45
CA LYS A 228 -17.20 -10.97 1.32
C LYS A 228 -18.45 -11.86 1.45
N SER A 229 -18.34 -13.18 1.31
CA SER A 229 -19.44 -14.15 1.50
C SER A 229 -18.92 -15.57 1.77
N LYS A 230 -19.77 -16.45 2.32
CA LYS A 230 -19.46 -17.86 2.64
C LYS A 230 -19.05 -18.73 1.43
N GLU A 231 -19.17 -18.23 0.20
CA GLU A 231 -19.01 -19.01 -1.02
C GLU A 231 -17.95 -18.47 -2.00
N SER A 232 -17.36 -17.30 -1.74
CA SER A 232 -16.35 -16.71 -2.62
C SER A 232 -15.07 -16.41 -1.87
N ASN A 233 -13.96 -17.03 -2.30
CA ASN A 233 -12.63 -16.72 -1.79
C ASN A 233 -12.19 -15.36 -2.35
N VAL A 234 -12.68 -14.29 -1.73
CA VAL A 234 -12.52 -12.93 -2.24
C VAL A 234 -11.06 -12.51 -2.30
N PHE A 235 -10.22 -13.07 -1.43
CA PHE A 235 -8.78 -12.94 -1.55
C PHE A 235 -8.25 -13.48 -2.89
N GLU A 236 -8.62 -14.71 -3.27
CA GLU A 236 -8.21 -15.30 -4.55
C GLU A 236 -8.87 -14.60 -5.75
N TYR A 237 -10.12 -14.15 -5.62
CA TYR A 237 -10.79 -13.35 -6.65
C TYR A 237 -10.13 -11.99 -6.85
N SER A 238 -9.85 -11.25 -5.78
CA SER A 238 -9.17 -9.95 -5.84
C SER A 238 -7.72 -10.09 -6.28
N LYS A 239 -7.03 -11.16 -5.87
CA LYS A 239 -5.69 -11.50 -6.35
C LYS A 239 -5.69 -11.82 -7.85
N TYR A 240 -6.68 -12.59 -8.33
CA TYR A 240 -6.85 -12.85 -9.75
C TYR A 240 -7.17 -11.55 -10.52
N GLU A 241 -8.14 -10.75 -10.07
CA GLU A 241 -8.47 -9.47 -10.69
C GLU A 241 -7.26 -8.52 -10.71
N ILE A 242 -6.49 -8.44 -9.63
CA ILE A 242 -5.31 -7.57 -9.54
C ILE A 242 -4.18 -8.10 -10.45
N LYS A 243 -3.94 -9.41 -10.51
CA LYS A 243 -2.95 -9.99 -11.44
C LYS A 243 -3.34 -9.80 -12.90
N GLU A 244 -4.60 -10.02 -13.25
CA GLU A 244 -5.11 -9.77 -14.61
C GLU A 244 -5.05 -8.28 -14.94
N LEU A 245 -5.37 -7.42 -13.97
CA LEU A 245 -5.22 -5.98 -14.12
C LEU A 245 -3.74 -5.60 -14.33
N GLN A 246 -2.81 -6.14 -13.56
CA GLN A 246 -1.37 -5.89 -13.72
C GLN A 246 -0.84 -6.34 -15.08
N LYS A 247 -1.21 -7.53 -15.55
CA LYS A 247 -0.85 -7.98 -16.91
C LYS A 247 -1.35 -7.00 -17.95
N SER A 248 -2.59 -6.55 -17.80
CA SER A 248 -3.21 -5.59 -18.69
C SER A 248 -2.63 -4.17 -18.59
N ILE A 249 -1.98 -3.83 -17.46
CA ILE A 249 -1.45 -2.49 -17.16
C ILE A 249 0.04 -2.37 -17.48
N PHE A 250 0.85 -3.39 -17.19
CA PHE A 250 2.31 -3.32 -17.33
C PHE A 250 2.84 -3.98 -18.60
N ASN A 251 1.98 -4.52 -19.47
CA ASN A 251 2.38 -5.26 -20.68
C ASN A 251 3.42 -6.35 -20.39
N VAL A 252 3.31 -7.02 -19.24
CA VAL A 252 4.19 -8.15 -18.92
C VAL A 252 3.73 -9.34 -19.76
N LYS A 253 4.51 -9.70 -20.78
CA LYS A 253 4.37 -10.97 -21.51
C LYS A 253 5.13 -12.05 -20.73
N ASP A 254 4.54 -13.24 -20.63
CA ASP A 254 5.15 -14.44 -20.02
C ASP A 254 6.50 -14.78 -20.66
#